data_AF-E6WNU2-F1
#
_entry.id   AF-E6WNU2-F1
#
_cell.length_a   1.000
_cell.length_b   1.000
_cell.length_c   1.000
_cell.angle_alpha   90.00
_cell.angle_beta   90.00
_cell.angle_gamma   90.00
#
_symmetry.space_group_name_H-M   'P 1'
#
loop_
_entity.id
_entity.type
_entity.pdbx_description
1 polymer ?
#
loop_
_entity_poly.entity_id
_entity_poly.type
_entity_poly.pdbx_seq_one_letter_code
_entity_poly.pdbx_strand_id
1 'polypeptide(L)'
;MKKYLNVAAIALAISTVLPSVSASAADNADFTSAQQARIGEIAADYLVAHPDVLIEVSKKLQARQAELQRQALTASALRGHRLLMQLDGVPVKGPAGSKVIVTEFFDYECSVCSAMAPVMEKVMAARPDVRFAFRDWTIFAGRYQESTAASRRGLDIWRQKGADGYMAFHNGIYRTGHNEGHLTVQDIEQVATAAGAGPENVTGYSQSDALIKGNDELAEMLGLTGTPGIIVMPAENATADNTTVFPGMAGELAMKQAIDRAAKG
;
A
#
# COMPACT_ATOMS: atom_id res chain seq x y z
N MET A 1 47.70 -35.72 69.89
CA MET A 1 49.01 -35.25 70.39
C MET A 1 50.06 -35.46 69.32
N LYS A 2 50.89 -34.42 69.09
CA LYS A 2 52.14 -34.34 68.32
C LYS A 2 52.02 -34.50 66.78
N LYS A 3 52.18 -33.48 65.94
CA LYS A 3 53.23 -32.43 65.73
C LYS A 3 54.44 -32.88 64.90
N TYR A 4 54.55 -32.22 63.73
CA TYR A 4 55.75 -31.83 62.95
C TYR A 4 56.48 -32.95 62.17
N LEU A 5 57.15 -32.71 61.02
CA LEU A 5 58.07 -31.63 60.67
C LEU A 5 58.34 -31.60 59.14
N ASN A 6 58.64 -30.42 58.59
CA ASN A 6 59.12 -30.17 57.22
C ASN A 6 60.51 -30.77 56.95
N VAL A 7 60.77 -31.21 55.70
CA VAL A 7 62.12 -31.14 55.08
C VAL A 7 61.98 -30.78 53.60
N ALA A 8 62.76 -29.78 53.20
CA ALA A 8 62.90 -29.23 51.85
C ALA A 8 63.53 -30.23 50.87
N ALA A 9 63.07 -30.22 49.61
CA ALA A 9 63.75 -30.86 48.49
C ALA A 9 63.98 -29.82 47.39
N ILE A 10 65.24 -29.76 46.98
CA ILE A 10 65.88 -28.82 46.05
C ILE A 10 65.29 -28.99 44.65
N ALA A 11 64.69 -27.94 44.09
CA ALA A 11 64.25 -27.91 42.69
C ALA A 11 65.43 -27.57 41.79
N LEU A 12 65.92 -28.56 41.04
CA LEU A 12 66.96 -28.40 40.03
C LEU A 12 66.33 -27.80 38.76
N ALA A 13 66.86 -26.67 38.32
CA ALA A 13 66.44 -25.95 37.12
C ALA A 13 66.74 -26.76 35.85
N ILE A 14 65.70 -27.03 35.04
CA ILE A 14 65.86 -27.39 33.63
C ILE A 14 65.16 -26.28 32.83
N SER A 15 65.97 -25.36 32.32
CA SER A 15 65.53 -24.31 31.41
C SER A 15 65.32 -24.93 30.02
N THR A 16 64.12 -25.41 29.75
CA THR A 16 63.70 -25.78 28.39
C THR A 16 63.29 -24.50 27.67
N VAL A 17 64.15 -24.03 26.78
CA VAL A 17 63.83 -22.97 25.82
C VAL A 17 62.83 -23.56 24.83
N LEU A 18 61.53 -23.27 25.03
CA LEU A 18 60.49 -23.54 24.04
C LEU A 18 60.66 -22.52 22.91
N PRO A 19 60.89 -22.93 21.65
CA PRO A 19 60.82 -22.00 20.54
C PRO A 19 59.38 -21.51 20.43
N SER A 20 59.19 -20.20 20.62
CA SER A 20 57.95 -19.52 20.31
C SER A 20 57.72 -19.65 18.80
N VAL A 21 56.88 -20.59 18.40
CA VAL A 21 56.33 -20.59 17.05
C VAL A 21 55.41 -19.37 16.98
N SER A 22 55.95 -18.26 16.50
CA SER A 22 55.14 -17.17 15.99
C SER A 22 54.33 -17.75 14.84
N ALA A 23 53.10 -18.16 15.14
CA ALA A 23 52.08 -18.33 14.13
C ALA A 23 51.87 -16.95 13.51
N SER A 24 52.62 -16.66 12.45
CA SER A 24 52.21 -15.64 11.51
C SER A 24 50.89 -16.15 10.95
N ALA A 25 49.79 -15.63 11.48
CA ALA A 25 48.57 -15.55 10.73
C ALA A 25 48.96 -14.80 9.46
N ALA A 26 49.26 -15.54 8.40
CA ALA A 26 49.29 -14.98 7.07
C ALA A 26 47.88 -14.42 6.87
N ASP A 27 47.78 -13.10 6.97
CA ASP A 27 46.60 -12.34 6.59
C ASP A 27 46.23 -12.80 5.17
N ASN A 28 45.14 -13.58 5.06
CA ASN A 28 44.40 -13.74 3.82
C ASN A 28 43.65 -12.42 3.54
N ALA A 29 44.40 -11.33 3.40
CA ALA A 29 43.89 -10.09 2.86
C ALA A 29 44.24 -10.07 1.38
N ASP A 30 43.21 -10.21 0.52
CA ASP A 30 43.35 -10.18 -0.95
C ASP A 30 44.02 -8.88 -1.46
N PHE A 31 44.13 -7.84 -0.61
CA PHE A 31 44.81 -6.57 -0.88
C PHE A 31 45.64 -6.10 0.32
N THR A 32 46.81 -5.52 0.06
CA THR A 32 47.62 -4.78 1.05
C THR A 32 46.95 -3.45 1.42
N SER A 33 47.30 -2.89 2.60
CA SER A 33 46.76 -1.59 3.05
C SER A 33 46.98 -0.46 2.04
N ALA A 34 48.13 -0.46 1.36
CA ALA A 34 48.43 0.53 0.31
C ALA A 34 47.52 0.38 -0.91
N GLN A 35 47.21 -0.85 -1.32
CA GLN A 35 46.26 -1.12 -2.41
C GLN A 35 44.84 -0.69 -2.03
N GLN A 36 44.40 -0.95 -0.80
CA GLN A 36 43.08 -0.54 -0.33
C GLN A 36 42.91 0.98 -0.32
N ALA A 37 43.93 1.72 0.14
CA ALA A 37 43.92 3.18 0.09
C ALA A 37 43.79 3.69 -1.36
N ARG A 38 44.56 3.09 -2.28
CA ARG A 38 44.51 3.46 -3.70
C ARG A 38 43.17 3.17 -4.36
N ILE A 39 42.51 2.07 -4.00
CA ILE A 39 41.16 1.74 -4.50
C ILE A 39 40.16 2.81 -4.03
N GLY A 40 40.25 3.26 -2.78
CA GLY A 40 39.41 4.33 -2.25
C GLY A 40 39.55 5.64 -3.01
N GLU A 41 40.79 6.06 -3.30
CA GLU A 41 41.07 7.25 -4.14
C GLU A 41 40.48 7.11 -5.54
N ILE A 42 40.73 5.97 -6.21
CA ILE A 42 40.22 5.72 -7.57
C ILE A 42 38.69 5.74 -7.60
N ALA A 43 38.03 5.11 -6.63
CA ALA A 43 36.58 5.08 -6.53
C ALA A 43 35.99 6.48 -6.28
N ALA A 44 36.63 7.27 -5.42
CA ALA A 44 36.22 8.66 -5.16
C ALA A 44 36.37 9.52 -6.43
N ASP A 45 37.52 9.47 -7.08
CA ASP A 45 37.79 10.20 -8.33
C ASP A 45 36.79 9.80 -9.43
N TYR A 46 36.48 8.51 -9.55
CA TYR A 46 35.51 8.00 -10.50
C TYR A 46 34.09 8.54 -10.22
N LEU A 47 33.62 8.49 -8.96
CA LEU A 47 32.28 9.01 -8.62
C LEU A 47 32.17 10.52 -8.82
N VAL A 48 33.25 11.28 -8.61
CA VAL A 48 33.31 12.72 -8.89
C VAL A 48 33.30 13.00 -10.39
N ALA A 49 34.03 12.21 -11.18
CA ALA A 49 34.04 12.31 -12.64
C ALA A 49 32.73 11.82 -13.30
N HIS A 50 31.98 10.95 -12.61
CA HIS A 50 30.75 10.31 -13.08
C HIS A 50 29.59 10.45 -12.08
N PRO A 51 29.12 11.69 -11.81
CA PRO A 51 28.06 11.93 -10.84
C PRO A 51 26.71 11.31 -11.23
N ASP A 52 26.51 10.98 -12.51
CA ASP A 52 25.34 10.26 -13.04
C ASP A 52 25.19 8.85 -12.44
N VAL A 53 26.29 8.22 -12.03
CA VAL A 53 26.28 6.92 -11.33
C VAL A 53 25.44 7.00 -10.04
N LEU A 54 25.55 8.10 -9.28
CA LEU A 54 24.76 8.28 -8.06
C LEU A 54 23.25 8.39 -8.36
N ILE A 55 22.89 9.01 -9.49
CA ILE A 55 21.50 9.10 -9.94
C ILE A 55 20.98 7.72 -10.32
N GLU A 56 21.75 6.94 -11.07
CA GLU A 56 21.35 5.59 -11.49
C GLU A 56 21.18 4.66 -10.28
N VAL A 57 22.13 4.70 -9.34
CA VAL A 57 22.04 3.93 -8.08
C VAL A 57 20.80 4.32 -7.29
N SER A 58 20.53 5.62 -7.14
CA SER A 58 19.34 6.11 -6.44
C SER A 58 18.04 5.63 -7.11
N LYS A 59 17.95 5.72 -8.44
CA LYS A 59 16.80 5.22 -9.20
C LYS A 59 16.59 3.71 -9.01
N LYS A 60 17.67 2.92 -9.09
CA LYS A 60 17.61 1.45 -8.87
C LYS A 60 17.17 1.12 -7.44
N LEU A 61 17.67 1.85 -6.44
CA LEU A 61 17.27 1.68 -5.06
C LEU A 61 15.79 2.02 -4.84
N GLN A 62 15.33 3.16 -5.38
CA GLN A 62 13.92 3.56 -5.34
C GLN A 62 13.00 2.52 -5.99
N ALA A 63 13.37 2.01 -7.17
CA ALA A 63 12.61 0.97 -7.86
C ALA A 63 12.53 -0.33 -7.04
N ARG A 64 13.65 -0.76 -6.42
CA ARG A 64 13.67 -1.92 -5.52
C ARG A 64 12.76 -1.70 -4.30
N GLN A 65 12.82 -0.52 -3.70
CA GLN A 65 11.98 -0.19 -2.53
C GLN A 65 10.49 -0.19 -2.90
N ALA A 66 10.14 0.38 -4.05
CA ALA A 66 8.76 0.38 -4.56
C ALA A 66 8.25 -1.05 -4.80
N GLU A 67 9.07 -1.94 -5.35
CA GLU A 67 8.69 -3.33 -5.55
C GLU A 67 8.50 -4.09 -4.22
N LEU A 68 9.38 -3.87 -3.24
CA LEU A 68 9.20 -4.45 -1.89
C LEU A 68 7.92 -3.96 -1.22
N GLN A 69 7.60 -2.66 -1.35
CA GLN A 69 6.35 -2.09 -0.85
C GLN A 69 5.14 -2.72 -1.55
N ARG A 70 5.18 -2.88 -2.87
CA ARG A 70 4.09 -3.51 -3.64
C ARG A 70 3.88 -4.98 -3.25
N GLN A 71 4.96 -5.72 -3.01
CA GLN A 71 4.89 -7.10 -2.52
C GLN A 71 4.27 -7.18 -1.13
N ALA A 72 4.65 -6.28 -0.22
CA ALA A 72 4.08 -6.19 1.12
C ALA A 72 2.57 -5.90 1.07
N LEU A 73 2.15 -4.92 0.26
CA LEU A 73 0.73 -4.60 0.04
C LEU A 73 -0.05 -5.79 -0.55
N THR A 74 0.53 -6.48 -1.53
CA THR A 74 -0.07 -7.68 -2.12
C THR A 74 -0.25 -8.78 -1.06
N ALA A 75 0.77 -9.03 -0.23
CA ALA A 75 0.67 -9.99 0.85
C ALA A 75 -0.39 -9.60 1.89
N SER A 76 -0.52 -8.30 2.20
CA SER A 76 -1.58 -7.79 3.08
C SER A 76 -2.97 -7.96 2.47
N ALA A 77 -3.16 -7.66 1.18
CA ALA A 77 -4.41 -7.89 0.45
C ALA A 77 -4.83 -9.36 0.47
N LEU A 78 -3.89 -10.29 0.30
CA LEU A 78 -4.16 -11.72 0.39
C LEU A 78 -4.58 -12.15 1.80
N ARG A 79 -3.92 -11.64 2.85
CA ARG A 79 -4.34 -11.89 4.24
C ARG A 79 -5.72 -11.28 4.53
N GLY A 80 -6.01 -10.11 3.97
CA GLY A 80 -7.27 -9.38 4.09
C GLY A 80 -8.38 -9.87 3.14
N HIS A 81 -8.14 -10.89 2.31
CA HIS A 81 -9.06 -11.31 1.24
C HIS A 81 -10.49 -11.53 1.75
N ARG A 82 -10.64 -12.22 2.89
CA ARG A 82 -11.97 -12.47 3.49
C ARG A 82 -12.73 -11.17 3.77
N LEU A 83 -12.06 -10.15 4.27
CA LEU A 83 -12.66 -8.85 4.58
C LEU A 83 -12.94 -8.05 3.30
N LEU A 84 -12.06 -8.15 2.30
CA LEU A 84 -12.27 -7.53 0.99
C LEU A 84 -13.53 -8.09 0.29
N MET A 85 -13.82 -9.39 0.46
CA MET A 85 -15.03 -10.04 -0.07
C MET A 85 -16.31 -9.78 0.76
N GLN A 86 -16.22 -9.16 1.95
CA GLN A 86 -17.39 -8.75 2.72
C GLN A 86 -17.93 -7.43 2.17
N LEU A 87 -18.92 -7.55 1.27
CA LEU A 87 -19.48 -6.42 0.51
C LEU A 87 -20.85 -5.95 1.03
N ASP A 88 -21.28 -6.43 2.19
CA ASP A 88 -22.55 -6.01 2.78
C ASP A 88 -22.52 -4.52 3.10
N GLY A 89 -23.48 -3.77 2.54
CA GLY A 89 -23.55 -2.31 2.66
C GLY A 89 -22.55 -1.53 1.80
N VAL A 90 -21.52 -2.18 1.24
CA VAL A 90 -20.54 -1.57 0.33
C VAL A 90 -21.22 -1.29 -1.02
N PRO A 91 -21.11 -0.06 -1.57
CA PRO A 91 -21.55 0.22 -2.92
C PRO A 91 -20.80 -0.62 -3.95
N VAL A 92 -21.56 -1.32 -4.80
CA VAL A 92 -20.99 -2.26 -5.78
C VAL A 92 -21.68 -2.11 -7.14
N LYS A 93 -20.87 -2.12 -8.21
CA LYS A 93 -21.34 -2.15 -9.60
C LYS A 93 -20.78 -3.37 -10.33
N GLY A 94 -21.60 -3.99 -11.18
CA GLY A 94 -21.23 -5.17 -11.96
C GLY A 94 -21.85 -6.48 -11.44
N PRO A 95 -21.65 -7.60 -12.16
CA PRO A 95 -22.31 -8.87 -11.82
C PRO A 95 -21.82 -9.46 -10.50
N ALA A 96 -22.74 -10.01 -9.69
CA ALA A 96 -22.40 -10.61 -8.39
C ALA A 96 -21.44 -11.82 -8.52
N GLY A 97 -21.54 -12.59 -9.61
CA GLY A 97 -20.70 -13.76 -9.89
C GLY A 97 -19.44 -13.46 -10.72
N SER A 98 -18.98 -12.21 -10.75
CA SER A 98 -17.74 -11.85 -11.46
C SER A 98 -16.55 -12.55 -10.83
N LYS A 99 -15.67 -13.12 -11.67
CA LYS A 99 -14.44 -13.78 -11.20
C LYS A 99 -13.41 -12.79 -10.66
N VAL A 100 -13.46 -11.55 -11.11
CA VAL A 100 -12.54 -10.50 -10.71
C VAL A 100 -13.31 -9.42 -9.96
N ILE A 101 -12.72 -8.97 -8.87
CA ILE A 101 -13.15 -7.79 -8.14
C ILE A 101 -12.07 -6.70 -8.18
N VAL A 102 -12.53 -5.47 -8.40
CA VAL A 102 -11.75 -4.25 -8.24
C VAL A 102 -12.33 -3.53 -7.04
N THR A 103 -11.54 -3.38 -5.97
CA THR A 103 -11.92 -2.60 -4.78
C THR A 103 -11.15 -1.29 -4.78
N GLU A 104 -11.86 -0.17 -4.71
CA GLU A 104 -11.27 1.16 -4.57
C GLU A 104 -11.61 1.74 -3.19
N PHE A 105 -10.58 2.10 -2.43
CA PHE A 105 -10.68 2.92 -1.23
C PHE A 105 -10.46 4.37 -1.62
N PHE A 106 -11.44 5.24 -1.36
CA PHE A 106 -11.44 6.61 -1.88
C PHE A 106 -11.96 7.62 -0.85
N ASP A 107 -11.69 8.90 -1.12
CA ASP A 107 -12.24 10.04 -0.39
C ASP A 107 -12.73 11.10 -1.39
N TYR A 108 -13.88 11.73 -1.12
CA TYR A 108 -14.43 12.78 -1.98
C TYR A 108 -13.60 14.08 -1.96
N GLU A 109 -12.80 14.30 -0.92
CA GLU A 109 -11.90 15.46 -0.80
C GLU A 109 -10.50 15.21 -1.41
N CYS A 110 -10.26 14.02 -1.98
CA CYS A 110 -8.98 13.67 -2.57
C CYS A 110 -8.90 14.07 -4.04
N SER A 111 -8.02 15.02 -4.37
CA SER A 111 -7.75 15.46 -5.74
C SER A 111 -7.26 14.33 -6.66
N VAL A 112 -6.50 13.36 -6.13
CA VAL A 112 -6.06 12.18 -6.89
C VAL A 112 -7.23 11.21 -7.16
N CYS A 113 -8.19 11.07 -6.25
CA CYS A 113 -9.41 10.29 -6.50
C CYS A 113 -10.26 10.96 -7.59
N SER A 114 -10.35 12.30 -7.57
CA SER A 114 -11.01 13.06 -8.64
C SER A 114 -10.39 12.79 -10.01
N ALA A 115 -9.05 12.70 -10.09
CA ALA A 115 -8.36 12.31 -11.32
C ALA A 115 -8.57 10.84 -11.71
N MET A 116 -8.71 9.94 -10.73
CA MET A 116 -8.95 8.50 -10.94
C MET A 116 -10.36 8.19 -11.42
N ALA A 117 -11.38 8.91 -10.94
CA ALA A 117 -12.79 8.67 -11.29
C ALA A 117 -13.06 8.50 -12.80
N PRO A 118 -12.64 9.41 -13.71
CA PRO A 118 -12.86 9.23 -15.15
C PRO A 118 -12.07 8.05 -15.74
N VAL A 119 -10.96 7.63 -15.13
CA VAL A 119 -10.24 6.42 -15.52
C VAL A 119 -11.03 5.18 -15.11
N MET A 120 -11.54 5.16 -13.87
CA MET A 120 -12.37 4.06 -13.37
C MET A 120 -13.65 3.90 -14.22
N GLU A 121 -14.31 5.01 -14.60
CA GLU A 121 -15.48 4.98 -15.51
C GLU A 121 -15.16 4.28 -16.84
N LYS A 122 -14.03 4.59 -17.46
CA LYS A 122 -13.60 3.93 -18.72
C LYS A 122 -13.28 2.46 -18.53
N VAL A 123 -12.64 2.10 -17.41
CA VAL A 123 -12.33 0.69 -17.08
C VAL A 123 -13.62 -0.09 -16.89
N MET A 124 -14.58 0.43 -16.12
CA MET A 124 -15.89 -0.18 -15.89
C MET A 124 -16.67 -0.37 -17.20
N ALA A 125 -16.68 0.64 -18.07
CA ALA A 125 -17.33 0.55 -19.37
C ALA A 125 -16.69 -0.52 -20.27
N ALA A 126 -15.36 -0.66 -20.22
CA ALA A 126 -14.63 -1.66 -20.99
C ALA A 126 -14.70 -3.07 -20.40
N ARG A 127 -15.05 -3.21 -19.12
CA ARG A 127 -15.03 -4.47 -18.35
C ARG A 127 -16.36 -4.74 -17.64
N PRO A 128 -17.45 -4.96 -18.38
CA PRO A 128 -18.76 -5.26 -17.80
C PRO A 128 -18.81 -6.63 -17.08
N ASP A 129 -17.78 -7.46 -17.27
CA ASP A 129 -17.58 -8.77 -16.65
C ASP A 129 -16.98 -8.69 -15.23
N VAL A 130 -16.62 -7.50 -14.77
CA VAL A 130 -15.92 -7.26 -13.50
C VAL A 130 -16.86 -6.66 -12.47
N ARG A 131 -16.63 -7.00 -11.20
CA ARG A 131 -17.31 -6.41 -10.05
C ARG A 131 -16.43 -5.30 -9.46
N PHE A 132 -16.99 -4.11 -9.29
CA PHE A 132 -16.32 -2.93 -8.75
C PHE A 132 -16.94 -2.59 -7.39
N ALA A 133 -16.13 -2.54 -6.33
CA ALA A 133 -16.53 -2.21 -4.98
C ALA A 133 -15.88 -0.89 -4.56
N PHE A 134 -16.70 0.03 -4.06
CA PHE A 134 -16.27 1.37 -3.66
C PHE A 134 -16.35 1.49 -2.15
N ARG A 135 -15.22 1.72 -1.50
CA ARG A 135 -15.10 1.81 -0.05
C ARG A 135 -14.74 3.23 0.35
N ASP A 136 -15.73 3.94 0.90
CA ASP A 136 -15.53 5.26 1.49
C ASP A 136 -14.49 5.16 2.62
N TRP A 137 -13.38 5.88 2.46
CA TRP A 137 -12.28 5.99 3.41
C TRP A 137 -11.96 7.48 3.62
N THR A 138 -12.65 8.07 4.59
CA THR A 138 -12.73 9.53 4.80
C THR A 138 -11.51 10.10 5.53
N ILE A 139 -10.30 9.85 5.00
CA ILE A 139 -9.04 10.27 5.63
C ILE A 139 -8.90 11.80 5.76
N PHE A 140 -9.64 12.56 4.97
CA PHE A 140 -9.64 14.02 5.01
C PHE A 140 -10.68 14.60 5.97
N ALA A 141 -11.53 13.78 6.60
CA ALA A 141 -12.60 14.22 7.51
C ALA A 141 -12.13 15.10 8.69
N GLY A 142 -10.89 14.90 9.15
CA GLY A 142 -10.30 15.74 10.20
C GLY A 142 -9.99 17.17 9.77
N ARG A 143 -9.98 17.44 8.45
CA ARG A 143 -9.70 18.75 7.85
C ARG A 143 -10.94 19.33 7.16
N TYR A 144 -11.70 18.48 6.48
CA TYR A 144 -12.85 18.84 5.65
C TYR A 144 -14.03 17.92 6.00
N GLN A 145 -15.07 18.46 6.63
CA GLN A 145 -16.20 17.67 7.12
C GLN A 145 -17.03 17.08 5.97
N GLU A 146 -16.94 17.71 4.81
CA GLU A 146 -17.60 17.35 3.57
C GLU A 146 -17.13 16.00 3.03
N SER A 147 -15.93 15.54 3.40
CA SER A 147 -15.47 14.16 3.17
C SER A 147 -16.46 13.13 3.74
N THR A 148 -16.80 13.24 5.04
CA THR A 148 -17.78 12.36 5.69
C THR A 148 -19.21 12.65 5.22
N ALA A 149 -19.56 13.92 5.00
CA ALA A 149 -20.92 14.28 4.56
C ALA A 149 -21.25 13.67 3.18
N ALA A 150 -20.34 13.80 2.20
CA ALA A 150 -20.51 13.22 0.88
C ALA A 150 -20.55 11.69 0.93
N SER A 151 -19.75 11.06 1.78
CA SER A 151 -19.74 9.60 1.99
C SER A 151 -21.07 9.09 2.55
N ARG A 152 -21.58 9.73 3.61
CA ARG A 152 -22.91 9.42 4.17
C ARG A 152 -24.01 9.57 3.13
N ARG A 153 -23.96 10.64 2.34
CA ARG A 153 -24.94 10.91 1.30
C ARG A 153 -24.90 9.87 0.18
N GLY A 154 -23.70 9.52 -0.29
CA GLY A 154 -23.51 8.45 -1.27
C GLY A 154 -24.06 7.11 -0.77
N LEU A 155 -23.77 6.73 0.47
CA LEU A 155 -24.27 5.49 1.07
C LEU A 155 -25.80 5.48 1.26
N ASP A 156 -26.39 6.63 1.56
CA ASP A 156 -27.86 6.79 1.57
C ASP A 156 -28.46 6.60 0.18
N ILE A 157 -27.85 7.21 -0.85
CA ILE A 157 -28.27 7.05 -2.24
C ILE A 157 -28.13 5.60 -2.71
N TRP A 158 -27.04 4.91 -2.34
CA TRP A 158 -26.86 3.49 -2.62
C TRP A 158 -28.00 2.65 -2.06
N ARG A 159 -28.43 2.90 -0.81
CA ARG A 159 -29.57 2.19 -0.20
C ARG A 159 -30.90 2.49 -0.91
N GLN A 160 -31.10 3.73 -1.37
CA GLN A 160 -32.36 4.15 -1.99
C GLN A 160 -32.47 3.80 -3.48
N LYS A 161 -31.36 3.85 -4.22
CA LYS A 161 -31.32 3.86 -5.69
C LYS A 161 -30.42 2.78 -6.28
N GLY A 162 -29.69 2.05 -5.45
CA GLY A 162 -28.75 1.02 -5.89
C GLY A 162 -27.57 1.60 -6.68
N ALA A 163 -26.99 0.75 -7.54
CA ALA A 163 -25.72 1.03 -8.18
C ALA A 163 -25.75 2.24 -9.12
N ASP A 164 -26.81 2.40 -9.90
CA ASP A 164 -26.85 3.44 -10.91
C ASP A 164 -26.99 4.83 -10.28
N GLY A 165 -27.83 4.97 -9.24
CA GLY A 165 -27.94 6.21 -8.48
C GLY A 165 -26.65 6.54 -7.73
N TYR A 166 -26.02 5.53 -7.10
CA TYR A 166 -24.74 5.72 -6.44
C TYR A 166 -23.65 6.17 -7.41
N MET A 167 -23.50 5.53 -8.57
CA MET A 167 -22.48 5.89 -9.55
C MET A 167 -22.72 7.28 -10.15
N ALA A 168 -23.99 7.65 -10.38
CA ALA A 168 -24.34 9.00 -10.82
C ALA A 168 -23.92 10.05 -9.78
N PHE A 169 -24.14 9.78 -8.49
CA PHE A 169 -23.69 10.64 -7.40
C PHE A 169 -22.16 10.68 -7.28
N HIS A 170 -21.52 9.53 -7.15
CA HIS A 170 -20.07 9.39 -6.94
C HIS A 170 -19.27 10.11 -8.03
N ASN A 171 -19.57 9.82 -9.31
CA ASN A 171 -18.91 10.49 -10.43
C ASN A 171 -19.35 11.97 -10.54
N GLY A 172 -20.58 12.28 -10.12
CA GLY A 172 -21.10 13.64 -10.08
C GLY A 172 -20.32 14.55 -9.12
N ILE A 173 -20.00 14.07 -7.92
CA ILE A 173 -19.20 14.81 -6.93
C ILE A 173 -17.84 15.13 -7.52
N TYR A 174 -17.12 14.14 -8.06
CA TYR A 174 -15.80 14.40 -8.65
C TYR A 174 -15.85 15.32 -9.88
N ARG A 175 -16.95 15.33 -10.63
CA ARG A 175 -17.14 16.21 -11.80
C ARG A 175 -17.36 17.67 -11.44
N THR A 176 -17.71 17.97 -10.18
CA THR A 176 -17.73 19.37 -9.70
C THR A 176 -16.35 20.01 -9.76
N GLY A 177 -15.28 19.20 -9.64
CA GLY A 177 -13.91 19.68 -9.47
C GLY A 177 -13.64 20.29 -8.10
N HIS A 178 -14.60 20.25 -7.18
CA HIS A 178 -14.47 20.77 -5.82
C HIS A 178 -13.96 19.65 -4.90
N ASN A 179 -12.76 19.84 -4.37
CA ASN A 179 -12.09 19.00 -3.38
C ASN A 179 -11.07 19.86 -2.62
N GLU A 180 -10.30 19.28 -1.70
CA GLU A 180 -9.32 19.98 -0.87
C GLU A 180 -9.92 21.17 -0.09
N GLY A 181 -11.17 21.02 0.37
CA GLY A 181 -11.93 22.01 1.15
C GLY A 181 -12.79 22.96 0.30
N HIS A 182 -12.89 22.72 -1.01
CA HIS A 182 -13.80 23.46 -1.89
C HIS A 182 -15.18 22.79 -2.04
N LEU A 183 -15.34 21.51 -1.68
CA LEU A 183 -16.63 20.84 -1.74
C LEU A 183 -17.56 21.43 -0.69
N THR A 184 -18.82 21.66 -1.06
CA THR A 184 -19.83 22.22 -0.16
C THR A 184 -21.02 21.29 0.03
N VAL A 185 -21.77 21.48 1.12
CA VAL A 185 -23.07 20.80 1.33
C VAL A 185 -24.04 21.06 0.17
N GLN A 186 -23.98 22.25 -0.43
CA GLN A 186 -24.80 22.59 -1.60
C GLN A 186 -24.42 21.75 -2.82
N ASP A 187 -23.13 21.58 -3.09
CA ASP A 187 -22.67 20.72 -4.19
C ASP A 187 -23.14 19.28 -3.99
N ILE A 188 -23.01 18.76 -2.76
CA ILE A 188 -23.43 17.42 -2.38
C ILE A 188 -24.93 17.21 -2.66
N GLU A 189 -25.78 18.12 -2.20
CA GLU A 189 -27.23 17.98 -2.39
C GLU A 189 -27.70 18.24 -3.83
N GLN A 190 -27.03 19.12 -4.58
CA GLN A 190 -27.32 19.32 -6.00
C GLN A 190 -27.00 18.05 -6.80
N VAL A 191 -25.84 17.44 -6.56
CA VAL A 191 -25.45 16.18 -7.21
C VAL A 191 -26.36 15.04 -6.78
N ALA A 192 -26.72 14.95 -5.49
CA ALA A 192 -27.67 13.96 -5.00
C ALA A 192 -29.03 14.06 -5.70
N THR A 193 -29.56 15.28 -5.83
CA THR A 193 -30.82 15.54 -6.55
C THR A 193 -30.71 15.14 -8.02
N ALA A 194 -29.60 15.48 -8.69
CA ALA A 194 -29.36 15.09 -10.08
C ALA A 194 -29.23 13.57 -10.25
N ALA A 195 -28.73 12.85 -9.24
CA ALA A 195 -28.71 11.39 -9.17
C ALA A 195 -30.08 10.76 -8.82
N GLY A 196 -31.13 11.57 -8.67
CA GLY A 196 -32.50 11.14 -8.40
C GLY A 196 -32.77 10.80 -6.93
N ALA A 197 -31.91 11.22 -6.01
CA ALA A 197 -32.10 11.06 -4.58
C ALA A 197 -33.25 11.93 -4.05
N GLY A 198 -33.97 11.41 -3.05
CA GLY A 198 -34.91 12.23 -2.26
C GLY A 198 -34.18 13.06 -1.21
N PRO A 199 -34.91 13.71 -0.29
CA PRO A 199 -34.33 14.37 0.87
C PRO A 199 -33.38 13.44 1.62
N GLU A 200 -32.35 14.01 2.23
CA GLU A 200 -31.39 13.25 3.01
C GLU A 200 -32.05 12.48 4.15
N ASN A 201 -31.70 11.19 4.29
CA ASN A 201 -32.16 10.36 5.40
C ASN A 201 -31.06 10.16 6.44
N VAL A 202 -31.05 11.03 7.46
CA VAL A 202 -30.10 10.99 8.57
C VAL A 202 -30.20 9.74 9.45
N THR A 203 -31.30 8.96 9.38
CA THR A 203 -31.45 7.72 10.17
C THR A 203 -30.45 6.64 9.76
N GLY A 204 -29.93 6.70 8.53
CA GLY A 204 -28.91 5.78 8.02
C GLY A 204 -27.47 6.15 8.38
N TYR A 205 -27.25 7.25 9.10
CA TYR A 205 -25.90 7.73 9.41
C TYR A 205 -25.12 6.77 10.29
N SER A 206 -25.74 6.19 11.33
CA SER A 206 -25.06 5.24 12.21
C SER A 206 -24.54 4.01 11.46
N GLN A 207 -25.33 3.50 10.51
CA GLN A 207 -24.91 2.40 9.63
C GLN A 207 -23.78 2.83 8.69
N SER A 208 -23.88 4.05 8.15
CA SER A 208 -22.87 4.60 7.23
C SER A 208 -21.54 4.84 7.95
N ASP A 209 -21.57 5.40 9.16
CA ASP A 209 -20.40 5.63 10.00
C ASP A 209 -19.73 4.32 10.42
N ALA A 210 -20.50 3.29 10.73
CA ALA A 210 -19.97 1.96 11.03
C ALA A 210 -19.26 1.36 9.81
N LEU A 211 -19.81 1.53 8.60
CA LEU A 211 -19.18 1.07 7.37
C LEU A 211 -17.89 1.86 7.06
N ILE A 212 -17.93 3.19 7.17
CA ILE A 212 -16.75 4.06 6.97
C ILE A 212 -15.63 3.67 7.95
N LYS A 213 -15.96 3.47 9.24
CA LYS A 213 -15.01 3.02 10.25
C LYS A 213 -14.44 1.63 9.92
N GLY A 214 -15.27 0.70 9.45
CA GLY A 214 -14.81 -0.62 9.04
C GLY A 214 -13.90 -0.58 7.80
N ASN A 215 -14.16 0.35 6.87
CA ASN A 215 -13.29 0.58 5.71
C ASN A 215 -11.95 1.19 6.12
N ASP A 216 -11.95 2.11 7.07
CA ASP A 216 -10.74 2.71 7.65
C ASP A 216 -9.84 1.65 8.30
N GLU A 217 -10.40 0.83 9.20
CA GLU A 217 -9.68 -0.29 9.83
C GLU A 217 -9.15 -1.30 8.80
N LEU A 218 -9.93 -1.57 7.75
CA LEU A 218 -9.52 -2.45 6.68
C LEU A 218 -8.37 -1.84 5.86
N ALA A 219 -8.44 -0.55 5.52
CA ALA A 219 -7.38 0.15 4.78
C ALA A 219 -6.05 0.15 5.57
N GLU A 220 -6.11 0.43 6.87
CA GLU A 220 -4.96 0.36 7.78
C GLU A 220 -4.36 -1.05 7.84
N MET A 221 -5.22 -2.08 8.00
CA MET A 221 -4.78 -3.49 8.01
C MET A 221 -4.10 -3.89 6.70
N LEU A 222 -4.58 -3.36 5.58
CA LEU A 222 -4.01 -3.59 4.25
C LEU A 222 -2.69 -2.85 4.03
N GLY A 223 -2.34 -1.90 4.91
CA GLY A 223 -1.15 -1.07 4.80
C GLY A 223 -1.29 0.06 3.78
N LEU A 224 -2.52 0.43 3.41
CA LEU A 224 -2.78 1.58 2.56
C LEU A 224 -2.47 2.87 3.34
N THR A 225 -1.83 3.83 2.69
CA THR A 225 -1.38 5.08 3.34
C THR A 225 -2.03 6.33 2.74
N GLY A 226 -2.96 6.18 1.81
CA GLY A 226 -3.64 7.28 1.15
C GLY A 226 -4.60 6.81 0.06
N THR A 227 -5.40 7.75 -0.44
CA THR A 227 -6.42 7.51 -1.46
C THR A 227 -5.98 8.04 -2.83
N PRO A 228 -6.39 7.39 -3.94
CA PRO A 228 -7.11 6.13 -3.98
C PRO A 228 -6.19 4.94 -3.65
N GLY A 229 -6.70 3.95 -2.95
CA GLY A 229 -6.07 2.64 -2.80
C GLY A 229 -6.85 1.61 -3.60
N ILE A 230 -6.24 1.03 -4.64
CA ILE A 230 -6.97 0.14 -5.56
C ILE A 230 -6.41 -1.28 -5.47
N ILE A 231 -7.29 -2.26 -5.32
CA ILE A 231 -6.94 -3.68 -5.25
C ILE A 231 -7.69 -4.41 -6.36
N VAL A 232 -6.96 -5.12 -7.21
CA VAL A 232 -7.50 -5.94 -8.29
C VAL A 232 -7.10 -7.38 -8.04
N MET A 233 -8.07 -8.26 -7.87
CA MET A 233 -7.82 -9.66 -7.54
C MET A 233 -8.97 -10.58 -7.95
N PRO A 234 -8.74 -11.90 -8.05
CA PRO A 234 -9.81 -12.87 -8.14
C PRO A 234 -10.74 -12.80 -6.92
N ALA A 235 -12.03 -13.07 -7.11
CA ALA A 235 -12.98 -13.23 -6.02
C ALA A 235 -12.76 -14.53 -5.22
N GLU A 236 -12.13 -15.53 -5.86
CA GLU A 236 -11.76 -16.82 -5.28
C GLU A 236 -10.33 -17.18 -5.71
N ASN A 237 -9.59 -17.90 -4.87
CA ASN A 237 -8.24 -18.39 -5.19
C ASN A 237 -7.23 -17.28 -5.54
N ALA A 238 -7.32 -16.13 -4.86
CA ALA A 238 -6.33 -15.07 -5.00
C ALA A 238 -4.94 -15.53 -4.53
N THR A 239 -3.92 -15.19 -5.32
CA THR A 239 -2.50 -15.47 -5.09
C THR A 239 -1.67 -14.22 -5.34
N ALA A 240 -0.39 -14.26 -5.00
CA ALA A 240 0.53 -13.14 -5.27
C ALA A 240 0.70 -12.87 -6.77
N ASP A 241 0.52 -13.89 -7.61
CA ASP A 241 0.72 -13.80 -9.07
C ASP A 241 -0.49 -13.20 -9.79
N ASN A 242 -1.68 -13.28 -9.20
CA ASN A 242 -2.93 -12.79 -9.80
C ASN A 242 -3.57 -11.61 -9.05
N THR A 243 -2.92 -11.11 -7.99
CA THR A 243 -3.35 -9.94 -7.21
C THR A 243 -2.46 -8.74 -7.51
N THR A 244 -3.08 -7.57 -7.74
CA THR A 244 -2.38 -6.30 -7.95
C THR A 244 -2.93 -5.26 -6.99
N VAL A 245 -2.04 -4.52 -6.32
CA VAL A 245 -2.39 -3.37 -5.47
C VAL A 245 -1.74 -2.12 -6.05
N PHE A 246 -2.54 -1.08 -6.26
CA PHE A 246 -2.09 0.26 -6.64
C PHE A 246 -2.26 1.20 -5.43
N PRO A 247 -1.15 1.60 -4.76
CA PRO A 247 -1.20 2.57 -3.66
C PRO A 247 -1.25 4.00 -4.23
N GLY A 248 -2.31 4.30 -4.99
CA GLY A 248 -2.51 5.55 -5.71
C GLY A 248 -3.25 5.35 -7.02
N MET A 249 -3.31 6.43 -7.82
CA MET A 249 -3.90 6.41 -9.15
C MET A 249 -3.23 5.38 -10.06
N ALA A 250 -4.05 4.68 -10.84
CA ALA A 250 -3.59 3.75 -11.87
C ALA A 250 -4.11 4.20 -13.24
N GLY A 251 -3.28 4.08 -14.28
CA GLY A 251 -3.69 4.33 -15.65
C GLY A 251 -4.63 3.24 -16.19
N GLU A 252 -5.46 3.59 -17.16
CA GLU A 252 -6.45 2.67 -17.76
C GLU A 252 -5.84 1.36 -18.27
N LEU A 253 -4.68 1.44 -18.94
CA LEU A 253 -3.97 0.26 -19.43
C LEU A 253 -3.50 -0.65 -18.29
N ALA A 254 -2.94 -0.07 -17.23
CA ALA A 254 -2.45 -0.82 -16.08
C ALA A 254 -3.60 -1.51 -15.34
N MET A 255 -4.74 -0.84 -15.20
CA MET A 255 -5.96 -1.41 -14.64
C MET A 255 -6.46 -2.60 -15.47
N LYS A 256 -6.56 -2.45 -16.80
CA LYS A 256 -6.98 -3.54 -17.70
C LYS A 256 -6.04 -4.74 -17.61
N GLN A 257 -4.72 -4.52 -17.59
CA GLN A 257 -3.72 -5.57 -17.42
C GLN A 257 -3.82 -6.28 -16.06
N ALA A 258 -4.08 -5.55 -14.99
CA ALA A 258 -4.29 -6.13 -13.67
C ALA A 258 -5.55 -7.01 -13.63
N ILE A 259 -6.64 -6.56 -14.26
CA ILE A 259 -7.87 -7.33 -14.37
C ILE A 259 -7.65 -8.60 -15.22
N ASP A 260 -6.95 -8.49 -16.35
CA ASP A 260 -6.62 -9.65 -17.20
C ASP A 260 -5.73 -10.67 -16.48
N ARG A 261 -4.83 -10.19 -15.61
CA ARG A 261 -4.00 -11.03 -14.76
C ARG A 261 -4.85 -11.74 -13.71
N ALA A 262 -5.76 -11.03 -13.05
CA ALA A 262 -6.69 -11.60 -12.07
C ALA A 262 -7.63 -12.64 -12.70
N ALA A 263 -8.12 -12.39 -13.92
CA ALA A 263 -9.07 -13.29 -14.60
C ALA A 263 -8.48 -14.66 -15.01
N LYS A 264 -7.15 -14.81 -14.97
CA LYS A 264 -6.45 -16.08 -15.29
C LYS A 264 -6.32 -17.03 -14.10
N GLY A 265 -6.52 -16.53 -12.87
CA GLY A 265 -6.56 -17.34 -11.65
C GLY A 265 -7.88 -18.06 -11.48
#